data_AF-A0A7Y9HJU5-F1
#
_entry.id   AF-A0A7Y9HJU5-F1
#
_cell.length_a   1.000
_cell.length_b   1.000
_cell.length_c   1.000
_cell.angle_alpha   90.00
_cell.angle_beta   90.00
_cell.angle_gamma   90.00
#
_symmetry.space_group_name_H-M   'P 1'
#
loop_
_entity.id
_entity.type
_entity.pdbx_description
1 polymer ?
#
loop_
_entity_poly.entity_id
_entity_poly.type
_entity_poly.pdbx_seq_one_letter_code
_entity_poly.pdbx_strand_id
1 'polypeptide(L)'
;MPSAAVPELWQFDRHAILSGEIWRLWTCHLVHYSARHALMDFATALAAGAIALPALGWRRLCLIVALSAPLISAGLLLLAPDLLYYRGASGMAVMLVVLAAGTLWPRAGRRARAALVLLGVALSVKIAAEALGYVASWSGLPPGVAVAWQAHLLGAVLAAFTVQSLTD
;
A
#
# COMPACT_ATOMS: atom_id res chain seq x y z
N MET A 1 17.22 11.40 -26.16
CA MET A 1 17.33 11.28 -24.70
C MET A 1 17.68 9.83 -24.39
N PRO A 2 18.82 9.53 -23.76
CA PRO A 2 19.15 8.15 -23.37
C PRO A 2 18.03 7.63 -22.47
N SER A 3 17.63 6.37 -22.65
CA SER A 3 16.46 5.75 -22.02
C SER A 3 16.29 6.19 -20.57
N ALA A 4 15.18 6.87 -20.24
CA ALA A 4 14.73 6.92 -18.86
C ALA A 4 14.74 5.48 -18.35
N ALA A 5 15.50 5.21 -17.29
CA ALA A 5 15.58 3.85 -16.76
C ALA A 5 14.14 3.40 -16.45
N VAL A 6 13.77 2.13 -16.69
CA VAL A 6 12.39 1.64 -16.49
C VAL A 6 11.75 2.14 -15.16
N PRO A 7 12.48 2.23 -14.03
CA PRO A 7 11.96 2.84 -12.80
C PRO A 7 11.49 4.29 -12.93
N GLU A 8 12.16 5.13 -13.71
CA GLU A 8 11.83 6.54 -13.91
C GLU A 8 10.59 6.74 -14.76
N LEU A 9 10.33 5.84 -15.72
CA LEU A 9 9.12 5.87 -16.55
C LEU A 9 7.87 5.47 -15.75
N TRP A 10 8.04 4.60 -14.76
CA TRP A 10 6.93 3.96 -14.06
C TRP A 10 6.68 4.53 -12.67
N GLN A 11 7.65 5.19 -12.05
CA GLN A 11 7.48 5.81 -10.74
C GLN A 11 6.35 6.84 -10.74
N PHE A 12 5.82 7.07 -9.54
CA PHE A 12 5.07 8.28 -9.28
C PHE A 12 6.03 9.44 -9.48
N ASP A 13 5.70 10.32 -10.40
CA ASP A 13 6.35 11.59 -10.62
C ASP A 13 5.24 12.63 -10.64
N ARG A 14 5.25 13.50 -9.64
CA ARG A 14 4.18 14.48 -9.42
C ARG A 14 3.95 15.34 -10.65
N HIS A 15 5.01 15.88 -11.24
CA HIS A 15 4.90 16.80 -12.37
C HIS A 15 4.44 16.07 -13.63
N ALA A 16 4.95 14.86 -13.87
CA ALA A 16 4.51 14.05 -15.01
C ALA A 16 3.03 13.65 -14.89
N ILE A 17 2.57 13.25 -13.70
CA ILE A 17 1.15 12.92 -13.48
C ILE A 17 0.27 14.13 -13.73
N LEU A 18 0.63 15.31 -13.18
CA LEU A 18 -0.10 16.55 -13.41
C LEU A 18 -0.06 17.01 -14.87
N SER A 19 0.92 16.53 -15.66
CA SER A 19 1.04 16.77 -17.09
C SER A 19 0.32 15.72 -17.96
N GLY A 20 -0.41 14.78 -17.35
CA GLY A 20 -1.24 13.80 -18.06
C GLY A 20 -0.71 12.38 -18.09
N GLU A 21 0.44 12.08 -17.47
CA GLU A 21 1.00 10.72 -17.39
C GLU A 21 0.29 9.84 -16.35
N ILE A 22 -1.02 9.71 -16.46
CA ILE A 22 -1.90 9.12 -15.44
C ILE A 22 -1.60 7.63 -15.14
N TRP A 23 -0.97 6.90 -16.07
CA TRP A 23 -0.58 5.50 -15.84
C TRP A 23 0.35 5.34 -14.63
N ARG A 24 1.11 6.39 -14.28
CA ARG A 24 1.98 6.44 -13.10
C ARG A 24 1.23 6.25 -11.78
N LEU A 25 -0.08 6.51 -11.76
CA LEU A 25 -0.94 6.21 -10.60
C LEU A 25 -1.04 4.70 -10.31
N TRP A 26 -0.80 3.85 -11.32
CA TRP A 26 -0.74 2.40 -11.16
C TRP A 26 0.69 1.89 -11.11
N THR A 27 1.52 2.32 -12.06
CA THR A 27 2.84 1.72 -12.27
C THR A 27 3.84 2.04 -11.16
N CYS A 28 3.60 3.09 -10.36
CA CYS A 28 4.48 3.45 -9.24
C CYS A 28 4.58 2.35 -8.19
N HIS A 29 3.57 1.49 -8.11
CA HIS A 29 3.53 0.34 -7.22
C HIS A 29 4.30 -0.88 -7.74
N LEU A 30 4.74 -0.85 -9.00
CA LEU A 30 5.46 -1.96 -9.63
C LEU A 30 6.98 -1.76 -9.61
N VAL A 31 7.45 -0.56 -9.25
CA VAL A 31 8.86 -0.21 -9.20
C VAL A 31 9.28 0.12 -7.77
N HIS A 32 10.53 -0.19 -7.42
CA HIS A 32 11.03 -0.10 -6.06
C HIS A 32 12.46 0.45 -6.05
N TYR A 33 12.89 1.01 -4.92
CA TYR A 33 14.26 1.52 -4.75
C TYR A 33 15.30 0.41 -4.51
N SER A 34 14.89 -0.78 -4.08
CA SER A 34 15.77 -1.93 -3.91
C SER A 34 15.01 -3.25 -4.08
N ALA A 35 15.73 -4.31 -4.46
CA ALA A 35 15.15 -5.65 -4.59
C ALA A 35 14.60 -6.17 -3.24
N ARG A 36 15.24 -5.79 -2.13
CA ARG A 36 14.78 -6.15 -0.79
C ARG A 36 13.45 -5.50 -0.45
N HIS A 37 13.30 -4.22 -0.77
CA HIS A 37 12.02 -3.51 -0.57
C HIS A 37 10.91 -4.18 -1.40
N ALA A 38 11.19 -4.47 -2.68
CA ALA A 38 10.24 -5.17 -3.56
C ALA A 38 9.83 -6.54 -3.01
N LEU A 39 10.78 -7.32 -2.48
CA LEU A 39 10.51 -8.64 -1.92
C LEU A 39 9.58 -8.57 -0.71
N MET A 40 9.82 -7.64 0.23
CA MET A 40 8.99 -7.50 1.42
C MET A 40 7.57 -7.07 1.08
N ASP A 41 7.41 -6.10 0.18
CA ASP A 41 6.11 -5.63 -0.27
C ASP A 41 5.34 -6.73 -0.98
N PHE A 42 5.98 -7.41 -1.93
CA PHE A 42 5.36 -8.49 -2.70
C PHE A 42 4.99 -9.69 -1.82
N ALA A 43 5.89 -10.13 -0.93
CA ALA A 43 5.60 -11.23 -0.02
C ALA A 43 4.42 -10.92 0.91
N THR A 44 4.37 -9.70 1.44
CA THR A 44 3.25 -9.24 2.29
C THR A 44 1.94 -9.19 1.51
N ALA A 45 1.95 -8.58 0.32
CA ALA A 45 0.79 -8.48 -0.54
C ALA A 45 0.29 -9.87 -0.98
N LEU A 46 1.18 -10.78 -1.35
CA LEU A 46 0.84 -12.14 -1.75
C LEU A 46 0.21 -12.93 -0.60
N ALA A 47 0.82 -12.89 0.59
CA ALA A 47 0.29 -13.58 1.76
C ALA A 47 -1.10 -13.04 2.16
N ALA A 48 -1.26 -11.72 2.24
CA ALA A 48 -2.53 -11.10 2.59
C ALA A 48 -3.60 -11.34 1.50
N GLY A 49 -3.23 -11.23 0.23
CA GLY A 49 -4.11 -11.53 -0.90
C GLY A 49 -4.58 -12.99 -0.88
N ALA A 50 -3.69 -13.94 -0.60
CA ALA A 50 -4.04 -15.35 -0.47
C ALA A 50 -5.01 -15.62 0.69
N ILE A 51 -4.90 -14.88 1.80
CA ILE A 51 -5.84 -14.96 2.93
C ILE A 51 -7.21 -14.40 2.55
N ALA A 52 -7.26 -13.28 1.82
CA ALA A 52 -8.51 -12.64 1.42
C ALA A 52 -9.23 -13.38 0.26
N LEU A 53 -8.47 -14.09 -0.58
CA LEU A 53 -8.95 -14.71 -1.82
C LEU A 53 -10.14 -15.66 -1.63
N PRO A 54 -10.16 -16.59 -0.63
CA PRO A 54 -11.31 -17.49 -0.43
C PRO A 54 -12.61 -16.76 -0.08
N ALA A 55 -12.52 -15.59 0.57
CA ALA A 55 -13.70 -14.82 0.96
C ALA A 55 -14.22 -13.93 -0.17
N LEU A 56 -13.32 -13.39 -1.00
CA LEU A 56 -13.67 -12.42 -2.04
C LEU A 56 -13.83 -13.02 -3.44
N GLY A 57 -13.12 -14.11 -3.71
CA GLY A 57 -12.92 -14.65 -5.05
C GLY A 57 -11.95 -13.79 -5.89
N TRP A 58 -11.36 -14.43 -6.91
CA TRP A 58 -10.32 -13.82 -7.75
C TRP A 58 -10.74 -12.49 -8.39
N ARG A 59 -11.94 -12.45 -9.00
CA ARG A 59 -12.41 -11.28 -9.73
C ARG A 59 -12.53 -10.04 -8.84
N ARG A 60 -13.13 -10.18 -7.65
CA ARG A 60 -13.30 -9.05 -6.73
C ARG A 60 -11.96 -8.59 -6.17
N LEU A 61 -11.08 -9.52 -5.80
CA LEU A 61 -9.76 -9.18 -5.30
C LEU A 61 -8.95 -8.40 -6.36
N CYS A 62 -8.95 -8.84 -7.62
CA CYS A 62 -8.29 -8.11 -8.71
C CYS A 62 -8.87 -6.71 -8.91
N LEU A 63 -10.20 -6.55 -8.85
CA LEU A 63 -10.85 -5.24 -8.96
C LEU A 63 -10.45 -4.32 -7.81
N ILE A 64 -10.46 -4.81 -6.57
CA ILE A 64 -10.05 -4.03 -5.39
C ILE A 64 -8.59 -3.57 -5.55
N VAL A 65 -7.68 -4.46 -5.97
CA VAL A 65 -6.28 -4.11 -6.22
C VAL A 65 -6.15 -3.07 -7.33
N ALA A 66 -6.81 -3.28 -8.47
CA ALA A 66 -6.72 -2.40 -9.63
C ALA A 66 -7.28 -0.99 -9.36
N LEU A 67 -8.31 -0.87 -8.52
CA LEU A 67 -8.91 0.40 -8.13
C LEU A 67 -8.18 1.08 -6.97
N SER A 68 -7.62 0.30 -6.03
CA SER A 68 -6.91 0.87 -4.88
C SER A 68 -5.60 1.54 -5.28
N ALA A 69 -4.86 0.98 -6.23
CA ALA A 69 -3.60 1.55 -6.71
C ALA A 69 -3.72 3.05 -7.10
N PRO A 70 -4.61 3.43 -8.04
CA PRO A 70 -4.74 4.83 -8.42
C PRO A 70 -5.37 5.69 -7.33
N LEU A 71 -6.21 5.14 -6.46
CA LEU A 71 -6.79 5.88 -5.33
C LEU A 71 -5.74 6.24 -4.27
N ILE A 72 -4.82 5.32 -3.96
CA ILE A 72 -3.69 5.60 -3.07
C ILE A 72 -2.81 6.67 -3.70
N SER A 73 -2.43 6.50 -4.98
CA SER A 73 -1.58 7.47 -5.68
C SER A 73 -2.24 8.84 -5.83
N ALA A 74 -3.54 8.91 -6.12
CA ALA A 74 -4.28 10.17 -6.13
C ALA A 74 -4.35 10.80 -4.74
N GLY A 75 -4.55 10.00 -3.69
CA GLY A 75 -4.46 10.46 -2.31
C GLY A 75 -3.09 11.03 -1.96
N LEU A 76 -2.00 10.45 -2.47
CA LEU A 76 -0.65 11.01 -2.33
C LEU A 76 -0.49 12.35 -3.03
N LEU A 77 -1.05 12.52 -4.24
CA LEU A 77 -1.07 13.83 -4.89
C LEU A 77 -1.78 14.89 -4.04
N LEU A 78 -2.89 14.53 -3.39
CA LEU A 78 -3.68 15.49 -2.63
C LEU A 78 -3.11 15.77 -1.24
N LEU A 79 -2.64 14.75 -0.53
CA LEU A 79 -2.31 14.81 0.90
C LEU A 79 -0.81 14.89 1.19
N ALA A 80 0.05 14.67 0.19
CA ALA A 80 1.50 14.81 0.31
C ALA A 80 2.02 15.79 -0.77
N PRO A 81 1.79 17.11 -0.60
CA PRO A 81 2.15 18.10 -1.62
C PRO A 81 3.65 18.13 -1.95
N ASP A 82 4.50 17.85 -0.96
CA ASP A 82 5.96 17.85 -1.10
C ASP A 82 6.52 16.54 -1.69
N LEU A 83 5.67 15.52 -1.90
CA LEU A 83 6.09 14.25 -2.48
C LEU A 83 6.23 14.41 -4.01
N LEU A 84 7.48 14.50 -4.47
CA LEU A 84 7.80 14.59 -5.89
C LEU A 84 7.88 13.20 -6.55
N TYR A 85 8.51 12.24 -5.87
CA TYR A 85 8.75 10.90 -6.39
C TYR A 85 8.31 9.83 -5.41
N TYR A 86 7.68 8.76 -5.91
CA TYR A 86 7.33 7.60 -5.11
C TYR A 86 7.46 6.29 -5.90
N ARG A 87 7.97 5.27 -5.20
CA ARG A 87 8.17 3.91 -5.70
C ARG A 87 7.88 2.93 -4.56
N GLY A 88 6.95 2.00 -4.76
CA GLY A 88 6.71 0.90 -3.83
C GLY A 88 5.26 0.42 -3.78
N ALA A 89 5.09 -0.84 -3.40
CA ALA A 89 3.77 -1.43 -3.21
C ALA A 89 3.36 -1.48 -1.73
N SER A 90 4.13 -0.90 -0.82
CA SER A 90 3.89 -0.97 0.63
C SER A 90 2.51 -0.45 1.06
N GLY A 91 1.98 0.60 0.41
CA GLY A 91 0.60 1.06 0.61
C GLY A 91 -0.44 0.02 0.18
N MET A 92 -0.21 -0.66 -0.95
CA MET A 92 -1.02 -1.78 -1.42
C MET A 92 -0.93 -3.00 -0.50
N ALA A 93 0.25 -3.28 0.03
CA ALA A 93 0.47 -4.35 1.00
C ALA A 93 -0.31 -4.08 2.30
N VAL A 94 -0.26 -2.85 2.83
CA VAL A 94 -1.06 -2.44 3.99
C VAL A 94 -2.57 -2.55 3.70
N MET A 95 -3.02 -2.09 2.53
CA MET A 95 -4.41 -2.26 2.09
C MET A 95 -4.84 -3.73 2.11
N LEU A 96 -4.04 -4.62 1.52
CA LEU A 96 -4.35 -6.05 1.50
C LEU A 96 -4.33 -6.69 2.89
N VAL A 97 -3.42 -6.29 3.78
CA VAL A 97 -3.39 -6.77 5.17
C VAL A 97 -4.66 -6.39 5.92
N VAL A 98 -5.11 -5.15 5.81
CA VAL A 98 -6.35 -4.69 6.47
C VAL A 98 -7.57 -5.37 5.84
N LEU A 99 -7.60 -5.53 4.52
CA LEU A 99 -8.66 -6.26 3.82
C LEU A 99 -8.72 -7.73 4.29
N ALA A 100 -7.58 -8.42 4.36
CA ALA A 100 -7.48 -9.79 4.85
C ALA A 100 -7.99 -9.91 6.29
N ALA A 101 -7.56 -9.02 7.18
CA ALA A 101 -8.06 -8.96 8.57
C ALA A 101 -9.58 -8.78 8.61
N GLY A 102 -10.14 -7.90 7.79
CA GLY A 102 -11.58 -7.70 7.65
C GLY A 102 -12.33 -8.95 7.17
N THR A 103 -11.78 -9.68 6.20
CA THR A 103 -12.39 -10.94 5.71
C THR A 103 -12.36 -12.08 6.74
N LEU A 104 -11.37 -12.08 7.63
CA LEU A 104 -11.25 -13.05 8.72
C LEU A 104 -12.16 -12.72 9.91
N TRP A 105 -12.42 -11.44 10.16
CA TRP A 105 -13.12 -10.95 11.36
C TRP A 105 -14.48 -11.64 11.66
N PRO A 106 -15.39 -11.83 10.68
CA PRO A 106 -16.70 -12.44 10.95
C PRO A 106 -16.60 -13.87 11.48
N ARG A 107 -15.56 -14.61 11.06
CA ARG A 107 -15.34 -16.02 11.42
C ARG A 107 -14.36 -16.20 12.59
N ALA A 108 -13.73 -15.12 13.04
CA ALA A 108 -12.72 -15.17 14.08
C ALA A 108 -13.35 -15.36 15.47
N GLY A 109 -12.85 -16.34 16.23
CA GLY A 109 -13.13 -16.48 17.67
C GLY A 109 -12.43 -15.40 18.51
N ARG A 110 -12.71 -15.35 19.82
CA ARG A 110 -12.21 -14.29 20.73
C ARG A 110 -10.70 -14.06 20.67
N ARG A 111 -9.89 -15.13 20.70
CA ARG A 111 -8.42 -15.03 20.64
C ARG A 111 -7.94 -14.48 19.29
N ALA A 112 -8.51 -14.95 18.19
CA ALA A 112 -8.18 -14.46 16.86
C ALA A 112 -8.57 -12.99 16.70
N ARG A 113 -9.73 -12.56 17.20
CA ARG A 113 -10.12 -11.14 17.22
C ARG A 113 -9.14 -10.28 18.02
N ALA A 114 -8.71 -10.75 19.20
CA ALA A 114 -7.69 -10.05 19.97
C ALA A 114 -6.37 -9.91 19.19
N ALA A 115 -5.93 -10.96 18.48
CA ALA A 115 -4.75 -10.90 17.62
C ALA A 115 -4.92 -9.91 16.45
N LEU A 116 -6.11 -9.88 15.81
CA LEU A 116 -6.40 -8.91 14.74
C LEU A 116 -6.43 -7.46 15.27
N VAL A 117 -6.96 -7.23 16.46
CA VAL A 117 -6.91 -5.91 17.12
C VAL A 117 -5.46 -5.51 17.41
N LEU A 118 -4.65 -6.41 17.97
CA LEU A 118 -3.23 -6.15 18.22
C LEU A 118 -2.47 -5.86 16.93
N LEU A 119 -2.76 -6.57 15.84
CA LEU A 119 -2.22 -6.28 14.52
C LEU A 119 -2.60 -4.86 14.05
N GLY A 120 -3.86 -4.46 14.21
CA GLY A 120 -4.33 -3.12 13.88
C GLY A 120 -3.64 -2.03 14.70
N VAL A 121 -3.45 -2.26 16.00
CA VAL A 121 -2.70 -1.36 16.88
C VAL A 121 -1.24 -1.26 16.45
N ALA A 122 -0.57 -2.40 16.19
CA ALA A 122 0.82 -2.42 15.75
C ALA A 122 1.02 -1.68 14.42
N LEU A 123 0.09 -1.87 13.47
CA LEU A 123 0.09 -1.14 12.20
C LEU A 123 -0.09 0.36 12.40
N SER A 124 -1.00 0.76 13.30
CA SER A 124 -1.25 2.17 13.62
C SER A 124 -0.02 2.83 14.25
N VAL A 125 0.63 2.14 15.21
CA VAL A 125 1.88 2.60 15.83
C VAL A 125 3.00 2.71 14.80
N LYS A 126 3.14 1.73 13.90
CA LYS A 126 4.10 1.79 12.80
C LYS A 126 3.89 3.03 11.94
N ILE A 127 2.66 3.29 11.47
CA ILE A 127 2.36 4.43 10.61
C ILE A 127 2.64 5.76 11.34
N ALA A 128 2.26 5.86 12.62
CA ALA A 128 2.56 7.03 13.43
C ALA A 128 4.06 7.25 13.61
N ALA A 129 4.84 6.19 13.83
CA ALA A 129 6.30 6.28 13.91
C ALA A 129 6.91 6.77 12.58
N GLU A 130 6.45 6.25 11.45
CA GLU A 130 6.90 6.70 10.12
C GLU A 130 6.54 8.17 9.87
N ALA A 131 5.37 8.63 10.33
CA ALA A 131 4.96 10.03 10.26
C ALA A 131 5.85 10.97 11.11
N LEU A 132 6.44 10.44 12.20
CA LEU A 132 7.42 11.14 13.02
C LEU A 132 8.86 11.04 12.47
N GLY A 133 9.06 10.42 11.30
CA GLY A 133 10.35 10.28 10.65
C GLY A 133 11.15 9.05 11.07
N TYR A 134 10.58 8.15 11.89
CA TYR A 134 11.24 6.89 12.22
C TYR A 134 11.15 5.92 11.04
N VAL A 135 12.29 5.64 10.42
CA VAL A 135 12.41 4.64 9.36
C VAL A 135 13.05 3.39 9.93
N ALA A 136 12.38 2.25 9.78
CA ALA A 136 12.98 0.98 10.17
C ALA A 136 14.26 0.73 9.34
N SER A 137 15.34 0.35 10.02
CA SER A 137 16.64 0.05 9.39
C SER A 137 16.54 -1.05 8.33
N TRP A 138 15.52 -1.90 8.40
CA TRP A 138 15.27 -2.95 7.43
C TRP A 138 14.47 -2.52 6.19
N SER A 139 14.04 -1.27 6.08
CA SER A 139 13.27 -0.78 4.92
C SER A 139 14.03 -0.92 3.59
N GLY A 140 15.38 -0.91 3.63
CA GLY A 140 16.20 -1.02 2.43
C GLY A 140 16.07 0.19 1.49
N LEU A 141 15.64 1.34 2.04
CA LEU A 141 15.57 2.60 1.33
C LEU A 141 16.95 3.26 1.23
N PRO A 142 17.30 3.89 0.09
CA PRO A 142 18.52 4.67 -0.04
C PRO A 142 18.56 5.85 0.96
N PRO A 143 19.76 6.34 1.33
CA PRO A 143 19.91 7.57 2.07
C PRO A 143 19.14 8.72 1.39
N GLY A 144 18.40 9.51 2.17
CA GLY A 144 17.61 10.64 1.66
C GLY A 144 16.22 10.27 1.12
N VAL A 145 15.86 8.98 1.05
CA VAL A 145 14.50 8.54 0.70
C VAL A 145 13.72 8.25 1.99
N ALA A 146 12.68 9.05 2.24
CA ALA A 146 11.77 8.84 3.36
C ALA A 146 10.65 7.84 2.99
N VAL A 147 10.09 7.19 4.01
CA VAL A 147 8.88 6.38 3.85
C VAL A 147 7.69 7.31 3.62
N ALA A 148 6.96 7.10 2.52
CA ALA A 148 5.69 7.79 2.28
C ALA A 148 4.58 7.18 3.14
N TRP A 149 4.58 7.49 4.44
CA TRP A 149 3.64 6.95 5.42
C TRP A 149 2.17 7.22 5.06
N GLN A 150 1.90 8.29 4.32
CA GLN A 150 0.56 8.61 3.79
C GLN A 150 0.04 7.48 2.90
N ALA A 151 0.90 6.78 2.15
CA ALA A 151 0.50 5.65 1.32
C ALA A 151 -0.02 4.48 2.19
N HIS A 152 0.61 4.24 3.35
CA HIS A 152 0.17 3.22 4.30
C HIS A 152 -1.16 3.59 4.94
N LEU A 153 -1.31 4.85 5.37
CA LEU A 153 -2.56 5.34 5.93
C LEU A 153 -3.71 5.24 4.93
N LEU A 154 -3.50 5.71 3.70
CA LEU A 154 -4.48 5.64 2.61
C LEU A 154 -4.87 4.19 2.29
N GLY A 155 -3.89 3.28 2.21
CA GLY A 155 -4.15 1.86 2.02
C GLY A 155 -5.03 1.26 3.13
N ALA A 156 -4.73 1.57 4.39
CA ALA A 156 -5.51 1.11 5.53
C ALA A 156 -6.95 1.66 5.51
N VAL A 157 -7.12 2.95 5.22
CA VAL A 157 -8.43 3.62 5.14
C VAL A 157 -9.27 3.05 4.00
N LEU A 158 -8.71 2.91 2.80
CA LEU A 158 -9.42 2.33 1.65
C LEU A 158 -9.90 0.89 1.92
N ALA A 159 -9.05 0.08 2.55
CA ALA A 159 -9.42 -1.27 2.95
C ALA A 159 -10.56 -1.27 3.99
N ALA A 160 -10.53 -0.38 4.97
CA ALA A 160 -11.59 -0.28 5.97
C ALA A 160 -12.96 0.04 5.34
N PHE A 161 -13.02 0.99 4.41
CA PHE A 161 -14.24 1.29 3.64
C PHE A 161 -14.67 0.11 2.75
N THR A 162 -13.71 -0.58 2.14
CA THR A 162 -13.99 -1.77 1.31
C THR A 162 -14.58 -2.90 2.16
N VAL A 163 -14.06 -3.14 3.36
CA VAL A 163 -14.58 -4.16 4.27
C VAL A 163 -16.00 -3.82 4.73
N GLN A 164 -16.26 -2.56 5.07
CA GLN A 164 -17.59 -2.11 5.49
C GLN A 164 -18.65 -2.36 4.40
N SER A 165 -18.34 -2.02 3.15
CA SER A 165 -19.26 -2.25 2.02
C SER A 165 -19.46 -3.72 1.64
N LEU A 166 -18.65 -4.64 2.18
CA LEU A 166 -18.85 -6.09 2.02
C LEU A 166 -19.73 -6.69 3.14
N THR A 167 -19.92 -5.96 4.23
CA THR A 167 -20.71 -6.41 5.40
C THR A 167 -22.10 -5.79 5.49
N ASP A 168 -22.34 -4.70 4.74
CA ASP A 168 -23.64 -4.07 4.55
C ASP A 168 -24.44 -4.77 3.42
#